data_AF-A0A6M0FVU2-F1
#
_entry.id   AF-A0A6M0FVU2-F1
#
_cell.length_a   1.000
_cell.length_b   1.000
_cell.length_c   1.000
_cell.angle_alpha   90.00
_cell.angle_beta   90.00
_cell.angle_gamma   90.00
#
_symmetry.space_group_name_H-M   'P 1'
#
loop_
_entity.id
_entity.type
_entity.pdbx_description
1 polymer ?
#
loop_
_entity_poly.entity_id
_entity_poly.type
_entity_poly.pdbx_seq_one_letter_code
_entity_poly.pdbx_strand_id
1 'polypeptide(L)'
;MQGSELPKSKAEGSLPETAAAEAQRNKIDLKLENPGEIVSPNPSGQPGNEQLQDWAQVVSDLSSRLPDLVGDFFIRYKQFLITLGLFVSLIVTVKLTLAVLDAVNDIPLLAPFLELVGIGYTAWFIFRYLVKGETRQELVAEFQALQGQILGKNSLDS
;
A
#
# COMPACT_ATOMS: atom_id res chain seq x y z
N MET A 1 -47.78 34.16 47.46
CA MET A 1 -48.88 34.86 46.76
C MET A 1 -48.22 35.67 45.64
N GLN A 2 -48.23 35.19 44.38
CA GLN A 2 -48.99 35.81 43.28
C GLN A 2 -48.77 37.33 43.23
N GLY A 3 -48.05 37.91 42.27
CA GLY A 3 -48.28 37.86 40.82
C GLY A 3 -48.77 39.25 40.37
N SER A 4 -48.50 39.61 39.10
CA SER A 4 -49.00 40.80 38.36
C SER A 4 -48.19 42.11 38.50
N GLU A 5 -47.87 42.93 37.49
CA GLU A 5 -48.15 43.01 36.04
C GLU A 5 -47.23 44.11 35.43
N LEU A 6 -46.75 43.92 34.20
CA LEU A 6 -46.43 44.98 33.22
C LEU A 6 -47.71 45.20 32.38
N PRO A 7 -47.98 46.32 31.64
CA PRO A 7 -47.02 46.87 30.65
C PRO A 7 -47.19 48.35 30.13
N LYS A 8 -46.24 48.75 29.26
CA LYS A 8 -46.34 49.55 28.00
C LYS A 8 -45.95 51.05 27.91
N SER A 9 -45.02 51.25 26.94
CA SER A 9 -45.03 52.20 25.80
C SER A 9 -44.52 53.62 26.03
N LYS A 10 -43.44 54.00 25.31
CA LYS A 10 -43.53 54.93 24.16
C LYS A 10 -42.21 54.99 23.37
N ALA A 11 -42.35 55.04 22.06
CA ALA A 11 -41.31 55.18 21.05
C ALA A 11 -40.85 56.63 20.86
N GLU A 12 -39.87 56.77 19.95
CA GLU A 12 -39.50 57.95 19.14
C GLU A 12 -38.24 58.73 19.56
N GLY A 13 -37.36 58.93 18.57
CA GLY A 13 -36.10 59.67 18.68
C GLY A 13 -35.15 59.36 17.54
N SER A 14 -35.52 59.76 16.31
CA SER A 14 -34.69 59.75 15.11
C SER A 14 -34.13 61.16 14.80
N LEU A 15 -33.10 61.19 13.93
CA LEU A 15 -32.45 62.30 13.19
C LEU A 15 -31.02 62.66 13.66
N PRO A 16 -30.13 63.26 12.82
CA PRO A 16 -30.01 63.34 11.35
C PRO A 16 -28.62 62.88 10.83
N GLU A 17 -28.45 62.37 9.60
CA GLU A 17 -28.18 63.04 8.30
C GLU A 17 -26.86 63.87 8.17
N THR A 18 -25.96 63.33 7.33
CA THR A 18 -24.93 63.97 6.45
C THR A 18 -23.85 64.90 7.01
N ALA A 19 -22.58 64.45 6.91
CA ALA A 19 -21.61 64.96 5.92
C ALA A 19 -20.22 64.32 6.12
N ALA A 20 -19.64 63.79 5.02
CA ALA A 20 -18.22 63.83 4.58
C ALA A 20 -17.10 63.94 5.65
N ALA A 21 -15.97 63.24 5.61
CA ALA A 21 -15.31 62.41 4.62
C ALA A 21 -14.00 61.88 5.26
N GLU A 22 -13.55 60.68 4.84
CA GLU A 22 -12.14 60.23 4.77
C GLU A 22 -11.38 59.97 6.10
N ALA A 23 -10.59 58.92 6.33
CA ALA A 23 -9.90 58.01 5.43
C ALA A 23 -9.59 56.64 6.09
N GLN A 24 -9.75 55.60 5.25
CA GLN A 24 -8.95 54.36 5.22
C GLN A 24 -8.92 53.46 6.46
N ARG A 25 -10.06 52.83 6.75
CA ARG A 25 -10.03 51.43 7.20
C ARG A 25 -9.89 50.55 5.98
N ASN A 26 -8.73 49.91 5.83
CA ASN A 26 -8.41 48.91 4.82
C ASN A 26 -9.51 47.83 4.77
N LYS A 27 -10.50 48.02 3.89
CA LYS A 27 -11.39 46.98 3.43
C LYS A 27 -10.58 46.19 2.43
N ILE A 28 -10.17 45.00 2.85
CA ILE A 28 -9.83 43.94 1.90
C ILE A 28 -11.17 43.64 1.20
N ASP A 29 -11.36 44.25 0.03
CA ASP A 29 -12.45 43.93 -0.88
C ASP A 29 -12.16 42.54 -1.41
N LEU A 30 -12.61 41.53 -0.67
CA LEU A 30 -12.84 40.21 -1.21
C LEU A 30 -13.99 40.38 -2.20
N LYS A 31 -13.63 40.70 -3.44
CA LYS A 31 -14.49 40.54 -4.60
C LYS A 31 -14.80 39.05 -4.73
N LEU A 32 -15.77 38.60 -3.94
CA LEU A 32 -16.33 37.27 -3.95
C LEU A 32 -17.32 37.19 -5.12
N GLU A 33 -16.81 37.43 -6.33
CA GLU A 33 -17.61 37.31 -7.56
C GLU A 33 -17.56 35.89 -8.12
N ASN A 34 -16.95 34.93 -7.39
CA ASN A 34 -17.22 33.51 -7.58
C ASN A 34 -16.87 32.66 -6.34
N PRO A 35 -17.75 32.60 -5.32
CA PRO A 35 -17.62 31.65 -4.21
C PRO A 35 -17.97 30.24 -4.71
N GLY A 36 -16.99 29.53 -5.28
CA GLY A 36 -17.24 28.17 -5.76
C GLY A 36 -16.22 27.57 -6.70
N GLU A 37 -15.09 28.22 -7.01
CA GLU A 37 -14.08 27.59 -7.86
C GLU A 37 -13.13 26.69 -7.05
N ILE A 38 -13.70 25.70 -6.37
CA ILE A 38 -13.07 24.39 -6.35
C ILE A 38 -13.19 23.91 -7.78
N VAL A 39 -12.10 23.99 -8.55
CA VAL A 39 -11.97 23.28 -9.84
C VAL A 39 -12.22 21.81 -9.56
N SER A 40 -13.48 21.42 -9.65
CA SER A 40 -13.94 20.05 -9.63
C SER A 40 -13.84 19.60 -11.08
N PRO A 41 -13.02 18.59 -11.44
CA PRO A 41 -13.13 17.99 -12.75
C PRO A 41 -14.53 17.37 -12.83
N ASN A 42 -15.48 18.07 -13.44
CA ASN A 42 -16.87 17.64 -13.58
C ASN A 42 -16.92 16.39 -14.49
N PRO A 43 -17.31 15.20 -14.02
CA PRO A 43 -17.39 14.00 -14.85
C PRO A 43 -18.75 13.87 -15.57
N SER A 44 -19.64 14.87 -15.45
CA SER A 44 -21.00 14.84 -16.01
C SER A 44 -21.15 15.92 -17.09
N GLY A 45 -20.77 15.53 -18.31
CA GLY A 45 -20.85 16.29 -19.55
C GLY A 45 -19.98 15.57 -20.57
N GLN A 46 -20.43 15.44 -21.81
CA GLN A 46 -19.68 14.73 -22.86
C GLN A 46 -18.19 15.09 -22.83
N PRO A 47 -17.27 14.12 -22.99
CA PRO A 47 -15.86 14.43 -23.15
C PRO A 47 -15.68 15.20 -24.46
N GLY A 48 -15.77 16.52 -24.38
CA GLY A 48 -15.18 17.40 -25.38
C GLY A 48 -13.69 17.08 -25.41
N ASN A 49 -13.14 17.02 -26.62
CA ASN A 49 -11.71 16.90 -26.89
C ASN A 49 -10.84 17.83 -26.02
N GLU A 50 -11.37 18.97 -25.59
CA GLU A 50 -10.71 19.93 -24.68
C GLU A 50 -10.64 19.43 -23.22
N GLN A 51 -11.73 18.89 -22.67
CA GLN A 51 -11.77 18.37 -21.28
C GLN A 51 -10.89 17.11 -21.09
N LEU A 52 -10.78 16.28 -22.14
CA LEU A 52 -9.86 15.14 -22.13
C LEU A 52 -8.40 15.58 -22.14
N GLN A 53 -8.08 16.72 -22.77
CA GLN A 53 -6.72 17.26 -22.74
C GLN A 53 -6.34 17.74 -21.34
N ASP A 54 -7.26 18.38 -20.63
CA ASP A 54 -7.04 18.81 -19.25
C ASP A 54 -6.87 17.61 -18.30
N TRP A 55 -7.72 16.59 -18.43
CA TRP A 55 -7.57 15.35 -17.65
C TRP A 55 -6.27 14.59 -18.01
N ALA A 56 -5.86 14.61 -19.29
CA ALA A 56 -4.60 14.04 -19.72
C ALA A 56 -3.39 14.78 -19.12
N GLN A 57 -3.46 16.10 -18.94
CA GLN A 57 -2.41 16.85 -18.25
C GLN A 57 -2.33 16.50 -16.77
N VAL A 58 -3.47 16.35 -16.09
CA VAL A 58 -3.52 15.94 -14.67
C VAL A 58 -2.98 14.52 -14.48
N VAL A 59 -3.38 13.57 -15.35
CA VAL A 59 -2.85 12.20 -15.32
C VAL A 59 -1.39 12.17 -15.70
N SER A 60 -0.93 13.02 -16.61
CA SER A 60 0.48 13.14 -16.96
C SER A 60 1.31 13.70 -15.80
N ASP A 61 0.84 14.74 -15.12
CA ASP A 61 1.51 15.33 -13.95
C ASP A 61 1.54 14.34 -12.77
N LEU A 62 0.42 13.66 -12.49
CA LEU A 62 0.37 12.61 -11.48
C LEU A 62 1.20 11.39 -11.87
N SER A 63 1.16 10.95 -13.13
CA SER A 63 1.96 9.83 -13.60
C SER A 63 3.44 10.15 -13.61
N SER A 64 3.83 11.43 -13.74
CA SER A 64 5.22 11.86 -13.63
C SER A 64 5.68 11.89 -12.18
N ARG A 65 4.79 12.26 -11.24
CA ARG A 65 5.08 12.32 -9.79
C ARG A 65 4.92 10.99 -9.07
N LEU A 66 4.07 10.09 -9.57
CA LEU A 66 3.82 8.77 -9.01
C LEU A 66 5.07 7.90 -8.88
N PRO A 67 5.92 7.75 -9.91
CA PRO A 67 7.10 6.90 -9.80
C PRO A 67 8.07 7.41 -8.72
N ASP A 68 8.21 8.72 -8.55
CA ASP A 68 9.05 9.28 -7.48
C ASP A 68 8.43 9.05 -6.09
N LEU A 69 7.12 9.30 -5.94
CA LEU A 69 6.44 9.10 -4.65
C LEU A 69 6.38 7.60 -4.24
N VAL A 70 6.10 6.72 -5.20
CA VAL A 70 6.06 5.26 -5.00
C VAL A 70 7.47 4.73 -4.82
N GLY A 71 8.45 5.24 -5.56
CA GLY A 71 9.86 4.87 -5.46
C GLY A 71 10.43 5.24 -4.09
N ASP A 72 10.24 6.49 -3.67
CA ASP A 72 10.68 6.98 -2.35
C ASP A 72 10.01 6.22 -1.21
N PHE A 73 8.71 5.93 -1.32
CA PHE A 73 8.01 5.08 -0.38
C PHE A 73 8.60 3.68 -0.35
N PHE A 74 8.76 3.03 -1.51
CA PHE A 74 9.21 1.65 -1.58
C PHE A 74 10.64 1.50 -1.05
N ILE A 75 11.53 2.45 -1.33
CA ILE A 75 12.90 2.45 -0.81
C ILE A 75 12.92 2.74 0.70
N ARG A 76 12.17 3.74 1.16
CA ARG A 76 12.09 4.14 2.58
C ARG A 76 11.48 3.05 3.47
N TYR A 77 10.48 2.32 2.96
CA TYR A 77 9.80 1.24 3.68
C TYR A 77 10.26 -0.15 3.27
N LYS A 78 11.31 -0.27 2.43
CA LYS A 78 11.81 -1.54 1.86
C LYS A 78 11.94 -2.64 2.90
N GLN A 79 12.57 -2.33 4.04
CA GLN A 79 12.80 -3.32 5.09
C GLN A 79 11.50 -3.85 5.70
N PHE A 80 10.54 -2.96 5.96
CA PHE A 80 9.22 -3.34 6.47
C PHE A 80 8.39 -4.09 5.42
N LEU A 81 8.39 -3.62 4.18
CA LEU A 81 7.68 -4.26 3.06
C LEU A 81 8.22 -5.66 2.76
N ILE A 82 9.53 -5.88 2.86
CA ILE A 82 10.13 -7.21 2.69
C ILE A 82 9.68 -8.14 3.82
N THR A 83 9.75 -7.70 5.07
CA THR A 83 9.31 -8.54 6.21
C THR A 83 7.82 -8.85 6.13
N LEU A 84 6.99 -7.84 5.87
CA LEU A 84 5.55 -8.03 5.72
C LEU A 84 5.23 -8.89 4.50
N GLY A 85 5.92 -8.66 3.39
CA GLY A 85 5.80 -9.44 2.17
C GLY A 85 6.20 -10.90 2.37
N LEU A 86 7.25 -11.18 3.13
CA LEU A 86 7.62 -12.53 3.53
C LEU A 86 6.55 -13.17 4.41
N PHE A 87 5.99 -12.43 5.36
CA PHE A 87 4.96 -12.93 6.24
C PHE A 87 3.67 -13.28 5.47
N VAL A 88 3.23 -12.38 4.60
CA VAL A 88 2.08 -12.60 3.71
C VAL A 88 2.36 -13.75 2.75
N SER A 89 3.55 -13.78 2.14
CA SER A 89 3.98 -14.86 1.25
C SER A 89 3.93 -16.21 1.96
N LEU A 90 4.44 -16.30 3.19
CA LEU A 90 4.39 -17.52 3.99
C LEU A 90 2.94 -17.99 4.20
N ILE A 91 2.03 -17.08 4.56
CA ILE A 91 0.61 -17.41 4.75
C ILE A 91 0.00 -17.91 3.43
N VAL A 92 0.27 -17.21 2.32
CA VAL A 92 -0.23 -17.57 0.99
C VAL A 92 0.31 -18.93 0.56
N THR A 93 1.61 -19.19 0.76
CA THR A 93 2.22 -20.49 0.47
C THR A 93 1.55 -21.60 1.27
N VAL A 94 1.35 -21.42 2.58
CA VAL A 94 0.65 -22.42 3.41
C VAL A 94 -0.77 -22.64 2.90
N LYS A 95 -1.52 -21.58 2.61
CA LYS A 95 -2.88 -21.68 2.07
C LYS A 95 -2.92 -22.40 0.72
N LEU A 96 -1.97 -22.10 -0.16
CA LEU A 96 -1.84 -22.74 -1.46
C LEU A 96 -1.51 -24.22 -1.31
N THR A 97 -0.55 -24.58 -0.44
CA THR A 97 -0.23 -25.98 -0.16
C THR A 97 -1.43 -26.73 0.41
N LEU A 98 -2.18 -26.12 1.33
CA LEU A 98 -3.41 -26.71 1.87
C LEU A 98 -4.47 -26.88 0.77
N ALA A 99 -4.69 -25.87 -0.08
CA ALA A 99 -5.66 -25.95 -1.18
C ALA A 99 -5.27 -27.01 -2.21
N VAL A 100 -3.98 -27.15 -2.51
CA VAL A 100 -3.46 -28.23 -3.36
C VAL A 100 -3.68 -29.59 -2.69
N LEU A 101 -3.41 -29.70 -1.39
CA LEU A 101 -3.62 -30.95 -0.65
C LEU A 101 -5.10 -31.36 -0.63
N ASP A 102 -6.00 -30.39 -0.47
CA ASP A 102 -7.46 -30.59 -0.53
C ASP A 102 -7.89 -31.08 -1.92
N ALA A 103 -7.44 -30.40 -2.99
CA ALA A 103 -7.71 -30.80 -4.37
C ALA A 103 -7.09 -32.16 -4.74
N VAL A 104 -5.92 -32.49 -4.21
CA VAL A 104 -5.27 -33.80 -4.37
C VAL A 104 -6.11 -34.88 -3.70
N ASN A 105 -6.64 -34.62 -2.50
CA ASN A 105 -7.48 -35.55 -1.75
C ASN A 105 -8.84 -35.77 -2.41
N ASP A 106 -9.37 -34.77 -3.11
CA ASP A 106 -10.58 -34.89 -3.93
C ASP A 106 -10.38 -35.76 -5.19
N ILE A 107 -9.14 -35.99 -5.62
CA ILE A 107 -8.80 -36.84 -6.76
C ILE A 107 -8.25 -38.19 -6.25
N PRO A 108 -9.04 -39.28 -6.26
CA PRO A 108 -8.70 -40.55 -5.59
C PRO A 108 -7.45 -41.27 -6.12
N LEU A 109 -6.87 -40.83 -7.24
CA LEU A 109 -5.66 -41.42 -7.85
C LEU A 109 -4.40 -40.57 -7.63
N LEU A 110 -4.53 -39.30 -7.28
CA LEU A 110 -3.38 -38.37 -7.20
C LEU A 110 -2.61 -38.56 -5.89
N ALA A 111 -3.31 -38.74 -4.78
CA ALA A 111 -2.71 -39.03 -3.48
C ALA A 111 -1.80 -40.29 -3.50
N PRO A 112 -2.26 -41.48 -3.93
CA PRO A 112 -1.39 -42.66 -4.00
C PRO A 112 -0.28 -42.53 -5.05
N PHE A 113 -0.48 -41.74 -6.11
CA PHE A 113 0.56 -41.45 -7.11
C PHE A 113 1.69 -40.59 -6.52
N LEU A 114 1.35 -39.52 -5.77
CA LEU A 114 2.34 -38.68 -5.09
C LEU A 114 3.09 -39.46 -3.99
N GLU A 115 2.41 -40.36 -3.29
CA GLU A 115 3.05 -41.26 -2.33
C GLU A 115 4.06 -42.19 -3.02
N LEU A 116 3.68 -42.82 -4.14
CA LEU A 116 4.57 -43.67 -4.91
C LEU A 116 5.78 -42.91 -5.47
N VAL A 117 5.55 -41.71 -6.02
CA VAL A 117 6.62 -40.83 -6.51
C VAL A 117 7.51 -40.39 -5.35
N GLY A 118 6.93 -40.03 -4.20
CA GLY A 118 7.65 -39.61 -3.00
C GLY A 118 8.55 -40.71 -2.45
N ILE A 119 8.02 -41.93 -2.32
CA ILE A 119 8.79 -43.10 -1.89
C ILE A 119 9.87 -43.45 -2.92
N GLY A 120 9.52 -43.44 -4.21
CA GLY A 120 10.47 -43.71 -5.29
C GLY A 120 11.63 -42.71 -5.31
N TYR A 121 11.34 -41.42 -5.18
CA TYR A 121 12.36 -40.37 -5.17
C TYR A 121 13.19 -40.40 -3.88
N THR A 122 12.56 -40.63 -2.73
CA THR A 122 13.25 -40.77 -1.45
C THR A 122 14.18 -41.98 -1.45
N ALA A 123 13.70 -43.14 -1.91
CA ALA A 123 14.50 -44.35 -2.03
C ALA A 123 15.66 -44.17 -3.03
N TRP A 124 15.41 -43.55 -4.19
CA TRP A 124 16.45 -43.24 -5.17
C TRP A 124 17.49 -42.26 -4.61
N PHE A 125 17.05 -41.21 -3.91
CA PHE A 125 17.92 -40.21 -3.30
C PHE A 125 18.80 -40.85 -2.21
N ILE A 126 18.20 -41.63 -1.31
CA ILE A 126 18.94 -42.35 -0.28
C ILE A 126 19.96 -43.28 -0.93
N PHE A 127 19.58 -44.09 -1.91
CA PHE A 127 20.51 -44.99 -2.57
C PHE A 127 21.64 -44.24 -3.31
N ARG A 128 21.29 -43.18 -4.04
CA ARG A 128 22.20 -42.41 -4.91
C ARG A 128 23.18 -41.53 -4.16
N TYR A 129 22.74 -40.90 -3.06
CA TYR A 129 23.52 -39.91 -2.33
C TYR A 129 23.92 -40.40 -0.93
N LEU A 130 23.11 -41.24 -0.30
CA LEU A 130 23.44 -41.88 0.99
C LEU A 130 23.95 -43.32 0.86
N VAL A 131 23.92 -44.08 -0.22
CA VAL A 131 24.51 -45.45 -0.19
C VAL A 131 25.77 -45.54 -1.01
N LYS A 132 25.85 -44.80 -2.13
CA LYS A 132 27.11 -44.65 -2.87
C LYS A 132 28.13 -43.84 -2.07
N GLY A 133 29.11 -44.54 -1.49
CA GLY A 133 30.17 -43.98 -0.66
C GLY A 133 31.02 -42.90 -1.35
N GLU A 134 31.18 -42.98 -2.67
CA GLU A 134 31.91 -41.96 -3.46
C GLU A 134 31.19 -40.61 -3.42
N THR A 135 29.85 -40.60 -3.49
CA THR A 135 29.06 -39.34 -3.48
C THR A 135 28.92 -38.77 -2.07
N ARG A 136 29.00 -39.62 -1.02
CA ARG A 136 29.00 -39.15 0.37
C ARG A 136 30.22 -38.30 0.72
N GLN A 137 31.41 -38.69 0.28
CA GLN A 137 32.64 -37.98 0.65
C GLN A 137 32.72 -36.60 -0.01
N GLU A 138 32.28 -36.49 -1.26
CA GLU A 138 32.22 -35.23 -2.00
C GLU A 138 31.18 -34.27 -1.41
N LEU A 139 29.94 -34.73 -1.15
CA LEU A 139 28.91 -33.88 -0.55
C LEU A 139 29.24 -33.43 0.87
N VAL A 140 29.84 -34.29 1.70
CA VAL A 140 30.21 -33.93 3.08
C VAL A 140 31.36 -32.92 3.10
N ALA A 141 32.29 -33.03 2.14
CA ALA A 141 33.37 -32.06 1.98
C ALA A 141 32.83 -30.69 1.52
N GLU A 142 31.96 -30.67 0.51
CA GLU A 142 31.33 -29.44 0.02
C GLU A 142 30.41 -28.79 1.07
N PHE A 143 29.62 -29.59 1.80
CA PHE A 143 28.74 -29.09 2.85
C PHE A 143 29.53 -28.47 4.01
N GLN A 144 30.65 -29.08 4.43
CA GLN A 144 31.55 -28.48 5.42
C GLN A 144 32.21 -27.20 4.92
N ALA A 145 32.60 -27.14 3.64
CA ALA A 145 33.17 -25.93 3.04
C ALA A 145 32.16 -24.78 2.96
N LEU A 146 30.90 -25.08 2.61
CA LEU A 146 29.80 -24.11 2.62
C LEU A 146 29.46 -23.67 4.03
N GLN A 147 29.37 -24.60 4.98
CA GLN A 147 29.15 -24.29 6.39
C GLN A 147 30.28 -23.40 6.94
N GLY A 148 31.55 -23.68 6.59
CA GLY A 148 32.69 -22.84 6.96
C GLY A 148 32.59 -21.40 6.44
N GLN A 149 32.08 -21.23 5.21
CA GLN A 149 31.85 -19.93 4.59
C GLN A 149 30.67 -19.17 5.24
N ILE A 150 29.55 -19.85 5.51
CA ILE A 150 28.34 -19.23 6.07
C ILE A 150 28.53 -18.91 7.56
N LEU A 151 29.25 -19.77 8.30
CA LEU A 151 29.56 -19.56 9.72
C LEU A 151 30.81 -18.68 9.94
N GLY A 152 31.42 -18.16 8.86
CA GLY A 152 32.50 -17.17 8.95
C GLY A 152 33.79 -17.69 9.60
N LYS A 153 34.07 -19.00 9.56
CA LYS A 153 35.29 -19.56 10.17
C LYS A 153 36.59 -19.24 9.41
N ASN A 154 36.47 -18.54 8.27
CA ASN A 154 37.58 -18.17 7.40
C ASN A 154 38.14 -16.76 7.67
N SER A 155 37.55 -15.99 8.60
CA SER A 155 37.99 -14.61 8.89
C SER A 155 38.96 -14.49 10.08
N LEU A 156 39.54 -15.60 10.55
CA LEU A 156 40.47 -15.62 11.69
C LEU A 156 41.93 -15.90 11.30
N ASP A 157 42.24 -15.97 10.00
CA ASP A 157 43.59 -16.11 9.45
C ASP A 157 43.79 -15.06 8.34
N SER A 158 43.90 -13.78 8.73
CA SER A 158 44.39 -12.68 7.90
C SER A 158 44.98 -11.59 8.79
#